data_AF-A0A0C3MCJ7-F1
#
_entry.id   AF-A0A0C3MCJ7-F1
#
_cell.length_a   1.000
_cell.length_b   1.000
_cell.length_c   1.000
_cell.angle_alpha   90.00
_cell.angle_beta   90.00
_cell.angle_gamma   90.00
#
_symmetry.space_group_name_H-M   'P 1'
#
loop_
_entity.id
_entity.type
_entity.pdbx_description
1 polymer ?
#
loop_
_entity_poly.entity_id
_entity_poly.type
_entity_poly.pdbx_seq_one_letter_code
_entity_poly.pdbx_strand_id
1 'polypeptide(L)'
;MQIIYSSTSYKRSVIKSIIAIVLGLILVLWPTEVLNYTVKIIGAVFFITGLVSLIVSYRDKGEDSPGELSSFNGIGSIILGLLLWFMADFFTNMLMYLLGFILLVAGIGQLVLLTSARKFGPIPAVNYLFPVLILLAGFIVFANPFSAKEGIITFFGITTVFYGVTDLINQYNINKLRKQRQEEEQRQKMGGGEIEDADYEEIKEDN
;
A
#
# COMPACT_ATOMS: atom_id res chain seq x y z
N MET A 1 0.00 -2.97 -27.81
CA MET A 1 -0.43 -3.99 -26.83
C MET A 1 -1.82 -3.59 -26.34
N GLN A 2 -2.90 -4.17 -26.89
CA GLN A 2 -4.27 -3.84 -26.46
C GLN A 2 -4.61 -4.65 -25.21
N ILE A 3 -4.66 -3.98 -24.06
CA ILE A 3 -5.09 -4.62 -22.81
C ILE A 3 -6.61 -4.67 -22.83
N ILE A 4 -7.15 -5.83 -23.20
CA ILE A 4 -8.60 -6.09 -23.19
C ILE A 4 -9.04 -6.19 -21.73
N TYR A 5 -9.45 -5.07 -21.14
CA TYR A 5 -10.05 -5.03 -19.81
C TYR A 5 -11.54 -5.37 -19.90
N SER A 6 -11.91 -6.58 -19.46
CA SER A 6 -13.30 -7.05 -19.42
C SER A 6 -14.21 -6.13 -18.57
N SER A 7 -15.48 -5.99 -18.96
CA SER A 7 -16.46 -5.07 -18.34
C SER A 7 -16.79 -5.38 -16.87
N THR A 8 -16.56 -6.61 -16.41
CA THR A 8 -16.63 -7.02 -15.00
C THR A 8 -15.62 -6.29 -14.10
N SER A 9 -14.62 -5.63 -14.71
CA SER A 9 -13.57 -4.86 -14.06
C SER A 9 -14.05 -3.51 -13.50
N TYR A 10 -15.01 -2.83 -14.14
CA TYR A 10 -15.38 -1.45 -13.76
C TYR A 10 -15.97 -1.36 -12.34
N LYS A 11 -16.97 -2.19 -12.01
CA LYS A 11 -17.57 -2.21 -10.67
C LYS A 11 -16.55 -2.53 -9.59
N ARG A 12 -15.67 -3.51 -9.84
CA ARG A 12 -14.57 -3.87 -8.92
C ARG A 12 -13.58 -2.72 -8.75
N SER A 13 -13.28 -1.98 -9.82
CA SER A 13 -12.37 -0.84 -9.74
C SER A 13 -12.99 0.31 -8.96
N VAL A 14 -14.25 0.68 -9.24
CA VAL A 14 -14.97 1.72 -8.48
C VAL A 14 -15.04 1.37 -6.99
N ILE A 15 -15.34 0.12 -6.64
CA ILE A 15 -15.33 -0.34 -5.25
C ILE A 15 -13.94 -0.17 -4.63
N LYS A 16 -12.86 -0.53 -5.34
CA LYS A 16 -11.48 -0.33 -4.86
C LYS A 16 -11.17 1.15 -4.63
N SER A 17 -11.57 2.04 -5.54
CA SER A 17 -11.35 3.48 -5.40
C SER A 17 -12.11 4.05 -4.19
N ILE A 18 -13.36 3.64 -3.99
CA ILE A 18 -14.16 4.02 -2.81
C ILE A 18 -13.51 3.50 -1.52
N ILE A 19 -13.09 2.24 -1.49
CA ILE A 19 -12.39 1.66 -0.34
C ILE A 19 -11.10 2.45 -0.06
N ALA A 20 -10.32 2.80 -1.08
CA ALA A 20 -9.12 3.60 -0.91
C ALA A 20 -9.42 4.98 -0.31
N ILE A 21 -10.48 5.65 -0.77
CA ILE A 21 -10.91 6.94 -0.20
C ILE A 21 -11.29 6.77 1.29
N VAL A 22 -12.11 5.78 1.62
CA VAL A 22 -12.56 5.53 3.00
C VAL A 22 -11.39 5.20 3.91
N LEU A 23 -10.50 4.30 3.48
CA LEU A 23 -9.29 3.96 4.24
C LEU A 23 -8.38 5.18 4.39
N GLY A 24 -8.16 5.96 3.33
CA GLY A 24 -7.39 7.19 3.39
C GLY A 24 -7.95 8.19 4.40
N LEU A 25 -9.28 8.35 4.45
CA LEU A 25 -9.94 9.21 5.44
C LEU A 25 -9.75 8.68 6.87
N ILE A 26 -9.84 7.37 7.09
CA ILE A 26 -9.59 6.77 8.41
C ILE A 26 -8.15 7.07 8.87
N LEU A 27 -7.17 6.97 7.98
CA LEU A 27 -5.76 7.30 8.26
C LEU A 27 -5.58 8.78 8.62
N VAL A 28 -6.29 9.69 7.95
CA VAL A 28 -6.18 11.14 8.21
C VAL A 28 -6.87 11.53 9.51
N LEU A 29 -8.05 10.98 9.80
CA LEU A 29 -8.87 11.37 10.95
C LEU A 29 -8.42 10.72 12.25
N TRP A 30 -7.91 9.49 12.20
CA TRP A 30 -7.51 8.73 13.39
C TRP A 30 -6.12 8.10 13.24
N PRO A 31 -5.06 8.89 13.00
CA PRO A 31 -3.71 8.36 12.74
C PRO A 31 -3.17 7.54 13.92
N THR A 32 -3.41 8.01 15.15
CA THR A 32 -2.93 7.35 16.37
C THR A 32 -3.62 6.02 16.60
N GLU A 33 -4.93 5.94 16.42
CA GLU A 33 -5.68 4.68 16.55
C GLU A 33 -5.27 3.69 15.47
N VAL A 34 -5.12 4.13 14.21
CA VAL A 34 -4.68 3.27 13.11
C VAL A 34 -3.34 2.63 13.42
N LEU A 35 -2.37 3.39 13.94
CA LEU A 35 -1.07 2.83 14.36
C LEU A 35 -1.22 1.81 15.48
N ASN A 36 -1.98 2.13 16.52
CA ASN A 36 -2.16 1.27 17.68
C ASN A 36 -2.82 -0.06 17.29
N TYR A 37 -3.91 -0.01 16.50
CA TYR A 37 -4.55 -1.22 15.97
C TYR A 37 -3.67 -1.99 15.00
N THR A 38 -2.88 -1.32 14.16
CA THR A 38 -1.94 -1.99 13.26
C THR A 38 -0.96 -2.86 14.06
N VAL A 39 -0.37 -2.31 15.12
CA VAL A 39 0.57 -3.06 15.97
C VAL A 39 -0.13 -4.17 16.74
N LYS A 40 -1.35 -3.95 17.24
CA LYS A 40 -2.14 -5.02 17.89
C LYS A 40 -2.46 -6.16 16.93
N ILE A 41 -2.84 -5.88 15.68
CA ILE A 41 -3.08 -6.91 14.66
C ILE A 41 -1.80 -7.70 14.39
N ILE A 42 -0.66 -7.02 14.22
CA ILE A 42 0.64 -7.69 14.07
C ILE A 42 0.91 -8.57 15.29
N GLY A 43 0.73 -8.04 16.51
CA GLY A 43 0.86 -8.80 17.75
C GLY A 43 -0.01 -10.05 17.81
N ALA A 44 -1.28 -9.95 17.39
CA ALA A 44 -2.19 -11.09 17.32
C ALA A 44 -1.73 -12.14 16.31
N VAL A 45 -1.21 -11.72 15.14
CA VAL A 45 -0.63 -12.63 14.15
C VAL A 45 0.59 -13.34 14.74
N PHE A 46 1.51 -12.62 15.40
CA PHE A 46 2.67 -13.20 16.07
C PHE A 46 2.29 -14.17 17.20
N PHE A 47 1.24 -13.87 17.94
CA PHE A 47 0.72 -14.75 18.97
C PHE A 47 0.17 -16.06 18.37
N ILE A 48 -0.63 -15.97 17.31
CA ILE A 48 -1.19 -17.14 16.61
C ILE A 48 -0.07 -17.99 16.00
N THR A 49 0.90 -17.38 15.32
CA THR A 49 2.03 -18.12 14.73
C THR A 49 2.87 -18.80 15.80
N GLY A 50 3.09 -18.15 16.94
CA GLY A 50 3.78 -18.74 18.08
C GLY A 50 3.02 -19.90 18.71
N LEU A 51 1.70 -19.80 18.85
CA LEU A 51 0.85 -20.93 19.29
C LEU A 51 0.93 -22.11 18.33
N VAL A 52 0.85 -21.88 17.02
CA VAL A 52 0.98 -22.94 16.00
C VAL A 52 2.36 -23.60 16.09
N SER A 53 3.43 -22.80 16.18
CA SER A 53 4.80 -23.32 16.32
C SER A 53 4.97 -24.17 17.58
N LEU A 54 4.37 -23.77 18.69
CA LEU A 54 4.40 -24.55 19.93
C LEU A 54 3.64 -25.88 19.76
N ILE A 55 2.43 -25.87 19.19
CA ILE A 55 1.64 -27.09 18.96
C ILE A 55 2.39 -28.08 18.05
N VAL A 56 2.99 -27.60 16.95
CA VAL A 56 3.79 -28.43 16.04
C VAL A 56 4.99 -29.01 16.78
N SER A 57 5.71 -28.20 17.55
CA SER A 57 6.87 -28.65 18.32
C SER A 57 6.53 -29.68 19.39
N TYR A 58 5.32 -29.68 19.96
CA TYR A 58 4.88 -30.74 20.88
C TYR A 58 4.50 -32.04 20.16
N ARG A 59 4.06 -31.98 18.90
CA ARG A 59 3.76 -33.18 18.08
C ARG A 59 5.03 -33.85 17.56
N ASP A 60 6.02 -33.06 17.14
CA ASP A 60 7.28 -33.56 16.56
C ASP A 60 8.31 -34.04 17.60
N LYS A 61 8.01 -33.94 18.91
CA LYS A 61 8.85 -34.50 19.98
C LYS A 61 9.02 -36.03 19.95
N GLY A 62 8.39 -36.73 19.01
CA GLY A 62 8.43 -38.18 18.86
C GLY A 62 9.42 -38.73 17.80
N GLU A 63 9.96 -37.90 16.91
CA GLU A 63 10.90 -38.35 15.86
C GLU A 63 12.18 -37.49 15.89
N ASP A 64 13.32 -38.18 16.06
CA ASP A 64 14.66 -37.62 16.24
C ASP A 64 15.03 -36.51 15.22
N SER A 65 15.13 -35.24 15.67
CA SER A 65 16.16 -34.21 15.32
C SER A 65 15.74 -32.77 15.74
N PRO A 66 16.65 -31.78 15.63
CA PRO A 66 17.17 -30.95 16.71
C PRO A 66 16.12 -30.01 17.35
N GLY A 67 15.52 -30.45 18.46
CA GLY A 67 14.35 -29.84 19.10
C GLY A 67 14.56 -28.54 19.91
N GLU A 68 15.76 -27.96 19.95
CA GLU A 68 16.01 -26.76 20.77
C GLU A 68 15.68 -25.43 20.07
N LEU A 69 15.89 -25.32 18.76
CA LEU A 69 15.67 -24.06 18.03
C LEU A 69 14.20 -23.79 17.68
N SER A 70 13.40 -24.85 17.47
CA SER A 70 11.98 -24.71 17.09
C SER A 70 11.10 -24.33 18.30
N SER A 71 11.34 -24.93 19.47
CA SER A 71 10.62 -24.58 20.70
C SER A 71 10.92 -23.15 21.19
N PHE A 72 12.17 -22.68 21.07
CA PHE A 72 12.55 -21.33 21.51
C PHE A 72 11.91 -20.23 20.65
N ASN A 73 11.77 -20.49 19.34
CA ASN A 73 11.14 -19.56 18.41
C ASN A 73 9.63 -19.42 18.65
N GLY A 74 8.94 -20.53 19.01
CA GLY A 74 7.51 -20.52 19.37
C GLY A 74 7.22 -19.74 20.66
N ILE A 75 8.04 -19.92 21.70
CA ILE A 75 7.88 -19.20 22.97
C ILE A 75 8.16 -17.70 22.77
N GLY A 76 9.24 -17.36 22.05
CA GLY A 76 9.60 -15.97 21.77
C GLY A 76 8.51 -15.22 21.00
N SER A 77 7.90 -15.85 20.00
CA SER A 77 6.80 -15.26 19.23
C SER A 77 5.51 -15.09 20.03
N ILE A 78 5.18 -16.02 20.94
CA ILE A 78 4.05 -15.85 21.87
C ILE A 78 4.28 -14.66 22.80
N ILE A 79 5.47 -14.56 23.41
CA ILE A 79 5.82 -13.45 24.32
C ILE A 79 5.76 -12.12 23.56
N LEU A 80 6.35 -12.08 22.36
CA LEU A 80 6.34 -10.88 21.52
C LEU A 80 4.93 -10.50 21.09
N GLY A 81 4.09 -11.48 20.72
CA GLY A 81 2.70 -11.25 20.37
C GLY A 81 1.88 -10.65 21.52
N LEU A 82 2.03 -11.20 22.73
CA LEU A 82 1.42 -10.65 23.95
C LEU A 82 1.94 -9.25 24.29
N LEU A 83 3.27 -9.05 24.19
CA LEU A 83 3.89 -7.76 24.43
C LEU A 83 3.32 -6.70 23.49
N LEU A 84 3.25 -6.99 22.19
CA LEU A 84 2.69 -6.07 21.20
C LEU A 84 1.19 -5.82 21.43
N TRP A 85 0.42 -6.81 21.86
CA TRP A 85 -1.01 -6.65 22.12
C TRP A 85 -1.30 -5.69 23.29
N PHE A 86 -0.58 -5.86 24.40
CA PHE A 86 -0.80 -5.07 25.62
C PHE A 86 -0.03 -3.74 25.65
N MET A 87 1.16 -3.69 25.03
CA MET A 87 2.09 -2.56 25.08
C MET A 87 2.32 -1.94 23.69
N ALA A 88 1.34 -2.00 22.79
CA ALA A 88 1.41 -1.44 21.44
C ALA A 88 1.84 0.04 21.43
N ASP A 89 1.30 0.86 22.34
CA ASP A 89 1.65 2.28 22.44
C ASP A 89 3.11 2.49 22.84
N PHE A 90 3.60 1.72 23.82
CA PHE A 90 5.00 1.75 24.20
C PHE A 90 5.91 1.33 23.03
N PHE A 91 5.54 0.25 22.34
CA PHE A 91 6.31 -0.28 21.21
C PHE A 91 6.38 0.72 20.04
N THR A 92 5.25 1.32 19.64
CA THR A 92 5.22 2.32 18.55
C THR A 92 6.04 3.55 18.90
N ASN A 93 5.98 4.02 20.15
CA ASN A 93 6.79 5.14 20.61
C ASN A 93 8.28 4.80 20.62
N MET A 94 8.65 3.64 21.16
CA MET A 94 10.04 3.17 21.19
C MET A 94 10.61 3.03 19.78
N LEU A 95 9.85 2.44 18.85
CA LEU A 95 10.26 2.29 17.46
C LEU A 95 10.54 3.64 16.81
N MET A 96 9.71 4.65 17.10
CA MET A 96 9.88 5.97 16.52
C MET A 96 11.10 6.72 17.07
N TYR A 97 11.37 6.60 18.38
CA TYR A 97 12.61 7.10 18.96
C TYR A 97 13.83 6.39 18.34
N LEU A 98 13.75 5.07 18.17
CA LEU A 98 14.82 4.29 17.55
C LEU A 98 15.05 4.72 16.10
N LEU A 99 13.99 4.95 15.32
CA LEU A 99 14.08 5.46 13.95
C LEU A 99 14.75 6.84 13.90
N GLY A 100 14.32 7.78 14.75
CA GLY A 100 14.94 9.11 14.86
C GLY A 100 16.43 9.02 15.20
N PHE A 101 16.79 8.16 16.15
CA PHE A 101 18.18 7.94 16.53
C PHE A 101 19.02 7.33 15.40
N ILE A 102 18.51 6.29 14.72
CA ILE A 102 19.20 5.67 13.57
C ILE A 102 19.39 6.69 12.45
N LEU A 103 18.40 7.53 12.17
CA LEU A 103 18.52 8.61 11.18
C LEU A 103 19.60 9.63 11.56
N LEU A 104 19.70 10.01 12.83
CA LEU A 104 20.76 10.89 13.31
C LEU A 104 22.15 10.26 13.11
N VAL A 105 22.33 9.01 13.53
CA VAL A 105 23.59 8.28 13.35
C VAL A 105 23.93 8.12 11.87
N ALA A 106 22.95 7.78 11.03
CA ALA A 106 23.13 7.65 9.60
C ALA A 106 23.52 8.98 8.94
N GLY A 107 22.84 10.08 9.28
CA GLY A 107 23.15 11.42 8.77
C GLY A 107 24.57 11.85 9.15
N ILE A 108 24.97 11.65 10.40
CA ILE A 108 26.34 11.93 10.88
C ILE A 108 27.34 11.04 10.14
N GLY A 109 27.07 9.74 10.05
CA GLY A 109 27.93 8.77 9.36
C GLY A 109 28.16 9.14 7.89
N GLN A 110 27.10 9.53 7.18
CA GLN A 110 27.20 10.01 5.80
C GLN A 110 28.01 11.30 5.69
N LEU A 111 27.83 12.27 6.60
CA LEU A 111 28.63 13.48 6.62
C LEU A 111 30.12 13.18 6.85
N VAL A 112 30.44 12.28 7.77
CA VAL A 112 31.82 11.84 8.04
C VAL A 112 32.41 11.13 6.82
N LEU A 113 31.63 10.28 6.15
CA LEU A 113 32.04 9.59 4.93
C LEU A 113 32.36 10.58 3.80
N LEU A 114 31.47 11.55 3.53
CA LEU A 114 31.69 12.56 2.50
C LEU A 114 32.88 13.46 2.84
N THR A 115 33.04 13.84 4.11
CA THR A 115 34.17 14.67 4.54
C THR A 115 35.50 13.92 4.40
N SER A 116 35.51 12.62 4.71
CA SER A 116 36.68 11.76 4.52
C SER A 116 37.00 11.55 3.04
N ALA A 117 35.96 11.41 2.21
CA ALA A 117 36.09 11.23 0.78
C ALA A 117 36.69 12.47 0.08
N ARG A 118 36.60 13.68 0.67
CA ARG A 118 37.28 14.88 0.14
C ARG A 118 38.79 14.73 0.02
N LYS A 119 39.40 13.81 0.78
CA LYS A 119 40.84 13.50 0.67
C LYS A 119 41.20 12.87 -0.67
N PHE A 120 40.24 12.25 -1.36
CA PHE A 120 40.44 11.56 -2.64
C PHE A 120 40.01 12.39 -3.87
N GLY A 121 39.46 13.59 -3.66
CA GLY A 121 39.05 14.50 -4.74
C GLY A 121 38.00 15.53 -4.31
N PRO A 122 37.73 16.55 -5.13
CA PRO A 122 36.71 17.55 -4.84
C PRO A 122 35.30 16.94 -4.90
N ILE A 123 34.55 17.08 -3.81
CA ILE A 123 33.16 16.60 -3.72
C ILE A 123 32.21 17.79 -3.86
N PRO A 124 31.23 17.74 -4.78
CA PRO A 124 30.23 18.78 -4.93
C PRO A 124 29.50 19.08 -3.62
N ALA A 125 29.28 20.36 -3.33
CA ALA A 125 28.53 20.78 -2.13
C ALA A 125 27.10 20.21 -2.12
N VAL A 126 26.50 19.99 -3.30
CA VAL A 126 25.18 19.37 -3.46
C VAL A 126 25.10 17.98 -2.81
N ASN A 127 26.21 17.22 -2.76
CA ASN A 127 26.22 15.90 -2.16
C ASN A 127 26.04 15.95 -0.62
N TYR A 128 26.35 17.08 0.02
CA TYR A 128 26.10 17.30 1.45
C TYR A 128 24.63 17.60 1.76
N LEU A 129 23.82 17.90 0.74
CA LEU A 129 22.39 18.17 0.92
C LEU A 129 21.65 16.95 1.49
N PHE A 130 21.88 15.75 0.94
CA PHE A 130 21.19 14.54 1.39
C PHE A 130 21.51 14.17 2.85
N PRO A 131 22.78 14.11 3.29
CA PRO A 131 23.10 13.83 4.69
C PRO A 131 22.53 14.87 5.66
N VAL A 132 22.53 16.16 5.28
CA VAL A 132 21.95 17.23 6.10
C VAL A 132 20.44 17.07 6.21
N LEU A 133 19.73 16.78 5.11
CA LEU A 133 18.29 16.51 5.13
C LEU A 133 17.95 15.30 6.01
N ILE A 134 18.73 14.22 5.91
CA ILE A 134 18.56 13.01 6.74
C ILE A 134 18.77 13.35 8.22
N LEU A 135 19.80 14.13 8.54
CA LEU A 135 20.10 14.53 9.91
C LEU A 135 19.00 15.44 10.49
N LEU A 136 18.49 16.40 9.71
CA LEU A 136 17.35 17.23 10.10
C LEU A 136 16.09 16.40 10.31
N ALA A 137 15.79 15.47 9.40
CA ALA A 137 14.66 14.56 9.54
C ALA A 137 14.80 13.70 10.81
N GLY A 138 15.96 13.12 11.05
CA GLY A 138 16.25 12.36 12.27
C GLY A 138 16.08 13.17 13.53
N PHE A 139 16.55 14.42 13.53
CA PHE A 139 16.39 15.35 14.65
C PHE A 139 14.91 15.66 14.93
N ILE A 140 14.12 15.97 13.90
CA ILE A 140 12.68 16.24 14.04
C ILE A 140 11.94 15.02 14.60
N VAL A 141 12.23 13.83 14.06
CA VAL A 141 11.63 12.58 14.51
C VAL A 141 12.03 12.26 15.95
N PHE A 142 13.29 12.47 16.31
CA PHE A 142 13.79 12.19 17.66
C PHE A 142 13.25 13.19 18.70
N ALA A 143 13.16 14.47 18.35
CA ALA A 143 12.68 15.52 19.24
C ALA A 143 11.17 15.43 19.52
N ASN A 144 10.38 15.02 18.52
CA ASN A 144 8.94 14.81 18.68
C ASN A 144 8.46 13.58 17.89
N PRO A 145 8.66 12.37 18.42
CA PRO A 145 8.27 11.14 17.74
C PRO A 145 6.76 10.99 17.62
N PHE A 146 5.99 11.55 18.57
CA PHE A 146 4.54 11.43 18.55
C PHE A 146 3.93 12.20 17.38
N SER A 147 4.32 13.46 17.19
CA SER A 147 3.87 14.22 16.03
C SER A 147 4.45 13.68 14.73
N ALA A 148 5.68 13.15 14.76
CA ALA A 148 6.29 12.56 13.57
C ALA A 148 5.56 11.30 13.09
N LYS A 149 5.14 10.40 14.00
CA LYS A 149 4.41 9.17 13.61
C LYS A 149 3.01 9.52 13.08
N GLU A 150 2.32 10.46 13.72
CA GLU A 150 1.03 10.96 13.23
C GLU A 150 1.18 11.61 11.85
N GLY A 151 2.17 12.48 11.68
CA GLY A 151 2.43 13.17 10.42
C GLY A 151 2.68 12.22 9.25
N ILE A 152 3.45 11.15 9.46
CA ILE A 152 3.68 10.13 8.41
C ILE A 152 2.36 9.45 8.03
N ILE A 153 1.57 9.03 9.02
CA ILE A 153 0.30 8.31 8.76
C ILE A 153 -0.72 9.23 8.09
N THR A 154 -0.85 10.47 8.54
CA THR A 154 -1.71 11.47 7.91
C THR A 154 -1.26 11.76 6.47
N PHE A 155 0.05 11.88 6.22
CA PHE A 155 0.58 12.06 4.87
C PHE A 155 0.22 10.88 3.95
N PHE A 156 0.39 9.65 4.43
CA PHE A 156 -0.06 8.44 3.73
C PHE A 156 -1.58 8.46 3.50
N GLY A 157 -2.36 8.89 4.48
CA GLY A 157 -3.81 9.03 4.38
C GLY A 157 -4.23 10.00 3.28
N ILE A 158 -3.67 11.21 3.27
CA ILE A 158 -3.94 12.24 2.24
C ILE A 158 -3.58 11.71 0.85
N THR A 159 -2.41 11.10 0.71
CA THR A 159 -1.95 10.51 -0.56
C THR A 159 -2.88 9.40 -1.03
N THR A 160 -3.37 8.57 -0.11
CA THR A 160 -4.32 7.48 -0.40
C THR A 160 -5.69 8.01 -0.82
N VAL A 161 -6.19 9.07 -0.17
CA VAL A 161 -7.43 9.76 -0.60
C VAL A 161 -7.25 10.31 -2.01
N PHE A 162 -6.15 11.03 -2.26
CA PHE A 162 -5.86 11.62 -3.56
C PHE A 162 -5.79 10.55 -4.66
N TYR A 163 -5.11 9.43 -4.38
CA TYR A 163 -5.07 8.27 -5.26
C TYR A 163 -6.47 7.72 -5.55
N GLY A 164 -7.27 7.49 -4.50
CA GLY A 164 -8.63 6.94 -4.65
C GLY A 164 -9.56 7.86 -5.45
N VAL A 165 -9.48 9.18 -5.26
CA VAL A 165 -10.22 10.17 -6.07
C VAL A 165 -9.78 10.14 -7.52
N THR A 166 -8.46 10.15 -7.76
CA THR A 166 -7.89 10.13 -9.12
C THR A 166 -8.28 8.85 -9.86
N ASP A 167 -8.16 7.69 -9.22
CA ASP A 167 -8.58 6.42 -9.81
C ASP A 167 -10.08 6.40 -10.12
N LEU A 168 -10.92 6.90 -9.21
CA LEU A 168 -12.37 6.97 -9.43
C LEU A 168 -12.74 7.81 -10.66
N ILE A 169 -12.12 8.99 -10.80
CA ILE A 169 -12.31 9.88 -11.96
C ILE A 169 -11.83 9.19 -13.24
N ASN A 170 -10.65 8.56 -13.20
CA ASN A 170 -10.09 7.87 -14.36
C ASN A 170 -10.98 6.71 -14.81
N GLN A 171 -11.50 5.90 -13.88
CA GLN A 171 -12.41 4.81 -14.20
C GLN A 171 -13.70 5.32 -14.82
N TYR A 172 -14.27 6.41 -14.30
CA TYR A 172 -15.47 7.04 -14.86
C TYR A 172 -15.23 7.49 -16.31
N ASN A 173 -14.11 8.17 -16.57
CA ASN A 173 -13.73 8.63 -17.91
C ASN A 173 -13.52 7.45 -18.88
N ILE A 174 -12.82 6.39 -18.45
CA ILE A 174 -12.62 5.18 -19.25
C ILE A 174 -13.95 4.51 -19.59
N ASN A 175 -14.87 4.41 -18.63
CA ASN A 175 -16.17 3.81 -18.88
C ASN A 175 -17.03 4.64 -19.85
N LYS A 176 -16.95 5.97 -19.76
CA LYS A 176 -17.61 6.88 -20.71
C LYS A 176 -17.08 6.69 -22.13
N LEU A 177 -15.75 6.66 -22.29
CA LEU A 177 -15.11 6.44 -23.60
C LEU A 177 -15.44 5.07 -24.20
N ARG A 178 -15.57 4.03 -23.36
CA ARG A 178 -16.00 2.69 -23.83
C ARG A 178 -17.42 2.70 -24.40
N LYS A 179 -18.35 3.38 -23.72
CA LYS A 179 -19.74 3.49 -24.21
C LYS A 179 -19.80 4.21 -25.56
N GLN A 180 -19.09 5.32 -25.69
CA GLN A 180 -19.03 6.09 -26.95
C GLN A 180 -18.47 5.25 -28.11
N ARG A 181 -17.37 4.52 -27.90
CA ARG A 181 -16.80 3.64 -28.93
C ARG A 181 -17.77 2.51 -29.34
N GLN A 182 -18.47 1.91 -28.38
CA GLN A 182 -19.45 0.86 -28.68
C GLN A 182 -20.62 1.41 -29.51
N GLU A 183 -21.09 2.61 -29.21
CA GLU A 183 -22.13 3.29 -29.98
C GLU A 183 -21.66 3.64 -31.40
N GLU A 184 -20.41 4.10 -31.57
CA GLU A 184 -19.79 4.36 -32.88
C GLU A 184 -19.62 3.09 -33.71
N GLU A 185 -19.10 2.00 -33.11
CA GLU A 185 -18.96 0.70 -33.77
C GLU A 185 -20.33 0.11 -34.18
N GLN A 186 -21.37 0.29 -33.36
CA GLN A 186 -22.73 -0.14 -33.71
C GLN A 186 -23.34 0.70 -34.84
N ARG A 187 -23.13 2.03 -34.83
CA ARG A 187 -23.59 2.92 -35.91
C ARG A 187 -22.92 2.60 -37.24
N GLN A 188 -21.61 2.30 -37.25
CA GLN A 188 -20.91 1.87 -38.46
C GLN A 188 -21.45 0.54 -39.00
N LYS A 189 -21.78 -0.42 -38.14
CA LYS A 189 -22.39 -1.69 -38.56
C LYS A 189 -23.81 -1.53 -39.11
N MET A 190 -24.61 -0.61 -38.55
CA MET A 190 -25.97 -0.34 -39.04
C MET A 190 -26.01 0.55 -40.28
N GLY A 191 -25.02 1.43 -40.48
CA GLY A 191 -24.92 2.31 -41.66
C GLY A 191 -24.25 1.68 -42.88
N GLY A 192 -23.72 0.45 -42.77
CA GLY A 192 -23.05 -0.27 -43.86
C GLY A 192 -23.89 -1.35 -44.54
N GLY A 193 -25.17 -1.51 -44.17
CA GLY A 193 -26.09 -2.37 -44.89
C GLY A 193 -26.64 -1.62 -46.10
N GLU A 194 -26.14 -1.96 -47.28
CA GLU A 194 -26.75 -1.59 -48.56
C GLU A 194 -28.21 -2.06 -48.51
N ILE A 195 -29.15 -1.12 -48.51
CA ILE A 195 -30.57 -1.43 -48.64
C ILE A 195 -30.72 -1.80 -50.11
N GLU A 196 -30.68 -3.08 -50.41
CA GLU A 196 -31.08 -3.60 -51.72
C GLU A 196 -32.58 -3.32 -51.81
N ASP A 197 -32.95 -2.26 -52.53
CA ASP A 197 -34.33 -1.89 -52.80
C ASP A 197 -35.01 -3.11 -53.45
N ALA A 198 -35.82 -3.82 -52.68
CA ALA A 198 -36.60 -4.92 -53.20
C ALA A 198 -37.64 -4.31 -54.16
N ASP A 199 -37.47 -4.58 -55.46
CA ASP A 199 -38.44 -4.24 -56.49
C ASP A 199 -39.82 -4.78 -56.08
N TYR A 200 -40.77 -3.87 -55.89
CA TYR A 200 -42.15 -4.21 -55.58
C TYR A 200 -42.83 -4.71 -56.87
N GLU A 201 -43.06 -6.02 -56.97
CA GLU A 201 -44.00 -6.56 -57.95
C GLU A 201 -45.44 -6.20 -57.53
N GLU A 202 -46.09 -5.32 -58.31
CA GLU A 202 -47.52 -5.06 -58.22
C GLU A 202 -48.30 -6.36 -58.49
N ILE A 203 -48.95 -6.91 -57.47
CA ILE A 203 -49.90 -8.00 -57.63
C ILE A 203 -51.16 -7.39 -58.26
N LYS A 204 -51.39 -7.69 -59.54
CA LYS A 204 -52.66 -7.40 -60.20
C LYS A 204 -53.72 -8.34 -59.63
N GLU A 205 -54.75 -7.77 -59.01
CA GLU A 205 -56.00 -8.46 -58.71
C GLU A 205 -56.76 -8.68 -60.02
N ASP A 206 -56.79 -9.92 -60.50
CA ASP A 206 -57.69 -10.35 -61.57
C ASP A 206 -59.10 -10.58 -60.99
N ASN A 207 -60.07 -9.87 -61.57
CA ASN A 207 -61.51 -9.95 -61.31
C ASN A 207 -62.17 -11.01 -62.21
#